data_AF-L0RX63-F1
#
_entry.id   AF-L0RX63-F1
#
_cell.length_a   1.000
_cell.length_b   1.000
_cell.length_c   1.000
_cell.angle_alpha   90.00
_cell.angle_beta   90.00
_cell.angle_gamma   90.00
#
_symmetry.space_group_name_H-M   'P 1'
#
loop_
_entity.id
_entity.type
_entity.pdbx_description
1 polymer ?
#
loop_
_entity_poly.entity_id
_entity_poly.type
_entity_poly.pdbx_seq_one_letter_code
_entity_poly.pdbx_strand_id
1 'polypeptide(L)'
;MFILVQKLKTLKNYFMKKWLKRTLFISLFSSCFITAACNNNSLKSENPYKKLIVKDKEINTSLKEFSEKYFFKNAPNVANDFYLKQLNPDNKIYSEVNISLTFAPLYIPKVVDIATEFTQRQSIRSTRIIQEILNNNWFWYLNNYKSFTYIFNNWRSDFKDFKDTNNKDNLKDQNTFNQLIKAKKLIKKFANYNIVDFSQEYPIRRIKSDKYQNLRLVFFKLENDVHNIALIPVFLYQQNSNDTKILLTGDIFDIEKPIDKIENIYKILSDEISNGREYFLNLTLEYQKKIHDQEVSELNEQINKLKDEQSKKTQEMQNNLNKPDQNKKDINDSDDEADDEKEDEENTDDFPEVTLEELTEELQDSENRFEKVKSNFETRFNDVALLNVYNENSYINSFYYAISKINEKLKDNSIKRYTWGYIDEKEI
;
A
#
# COMPACT_ATOMS: atom_id res chain seq x y z
N MET A 1 -40.14 -19.31 -0.34
CA MET A 1 -38.75 -19.64 -0.70
C MET A 1 -37.72 -19.30 0.41
N PHE A 2 -37.90 -18.22 1.17
CA PHE A 2 -36.97 -17.79 2.24
C PHE A 2 -36.86 -18.73 3.46
N ILE A 3 -37.94 -19.45 3.82
CA ILE A 3 -37.96 -20.36 4.99
C ILE A 3 -37.15 -21.65 4.75
N LEU A 4 -37.00 -22.08 3.48
CA LEU A 4 -36.22 -23.27 3.12
C LEU A 4 -34.71 -23.00 3.14
N VAL A 5 -34.29 -21.77 2.85
CA VAL A 5 -32.87 -21.37 2.85
C VAL A 5 -32.31 -21.22 4.28
N GLN A 6 -33.14 -20.81 5.24
CA GLN A 6 -32.72 -20.74 6.65
C GLN A 6 -32.55 -22.12 7.31
N LYS A 7 -33.39 -23.12 6.96
CA LYS A 7 -33.26 -24.49 7.50
C LYS A 7 -32.03 -25.25 6.96
N LEU A 8 -31.55 -24.92 5.76
CA LEU A 8 -30.33 -25.51 5.20
C LEU A 8 -29.03 -24.93 5.81
N LYS A 9 -29.02 -23.65 6.22
CA LYS A 9 -27.86 -23.04 6.90
C LYS A 9 -27.65 -23.58 8.33
N THR A 10 -28.72 -23.91 9.05
CA THR A 10 -28.62 -24.46 10.41
C THR A 10 -28.16 -25.92 10.44
N LEU A 11 -28.55 -26.74 9.45
CA LEU A 11 -28.07 -28.13 9.34
C LEU A 11 -26.56 -28.23 9.01
N LYS A 12 -26.04 -27.33 8.17
CA LYS A 12 -24.61 -27.32 7.78
C LYS A 12 -23.68 -26.96 8.95
N ASN A 13 -24.12 -26.05 9.83
CA ASN A 13 -23.35 -25.66 11.02
C ASN A 13 -23.39 -26.71 12.15
N TYR A 14 -24.42 -27.56 12.22
CA TYR A 14 -24.50 -28.63 13.22
C TYR A 14 -23.56 -29.80 12.88
N PHE A 15 -23.42 -30.15 11.60
CA PHE A 15 -22.54 -31.25 11.17
C PHE A 15 -21.04 -30.89 11.24
N MET A 16 -20.64 -29.66 10.91
CA MET A 16 -19.23 -29.25 10.95
C MET A 16 -18.66 -29.17 12.38
N LYS A 17 -19.46 -28.78 13.38
CA LYS A 17 -19.00 -28.72 14.79
C LYS A 17 -18.78 -30.10 15.42
N LYS A 18 -19.46 -31.15 14.95
CA LYS A 18 -19.30 -32.51 15.48
C LYS A 18 -18.08 -33.23 14.90
N TRP A 19 -17.67 -32.91 13.68
CA TRP A 19 -16.47 -33.48 13.06
C TRP A 19 -15.17 -32.88 13.57
N LEU A 20 -15.12 -31.56 13.82
CA LEU A 20 -13.91 -30.89 14.33
C LEU A 20 -13.47 -31.38 15.72
N LYS A 21 -14.43 -31.83 16.56
CA LYS A 21 -14.13 -32.34 17.91
C LYS A 21 -13.55 -33.76 17.91
N ARG A 22 -13.75 -34.54 16.84
CA ARG A 22 -13.19 -35.90 16.74
C ARG A 22 -11.78 -35.92 16.16
N THR A 23 -11.42 -34.98 15.30
CA THR A 23 -10.06 -34.88 14.72
C THR A 23 -9.02 -34.32 15.69
N LEU A 24 -9.43 -33.54 16.70
CA LEU A 24 -8.52 -32.96 17.71
C LEU A 24 -8.10 -33.93 18.83
N PHE A 25 -8.73 -35.10 18.95
CA PHE A 25 -8.38 -36.08 19.99
C PHE A 25 -7.37 -37.15 19.54
N ILE A 26 -7.08 -37.25 18.24
CA ILE A 26 -6.20 -38.30 17.69
C ILE A 26 -4.75 -37.81 17.49
N SER A 27 -4.49 -36.50 17.57
CA SER A 27 -3.14 -35.94 17.39
C SER A 27 -2.32 -35.74 18.69
N LEU A 28 -2.81 -36.21 19.84
CA LEU A 28 -2.16 -36.00 21.16
C LEU A 28 -1.38 -37.22 21.70
N PHE A 29 -1.28 -38.31 20.93
CA PHE A 29 -0.61 -39.56 21.39
C PHE A 29 0.62 -39.98 20.58
N SER A 30 1.19 -39.10 19.76
CA SER A 30 2.44 -39.43 19.06
C SER A 30 3.42 -38.26 19.12
N SER A 31 4.64 -38.55 19.60
CA SER A 31 5.80 -37.66 19.84
C SER A 31 5.79 -37.00 21.22
N CYS A 32 6.81 -37.11 22.10
CA CYS A 32 8.18 -37.58 21.98
C CYS A 32 8.66 -38.21 23.30
N PHE A 33 9.42 -39.30 23.18
CA PHE A 33 10.34 -39.76 24.21
C PHE A 33 11.46 -38.71 24.37
N ILE A 34 11.53 -38.05 25.52
CA ILE A 34 12.72 -37.30 25.92
C ILE A 34 13.55 -38.26 26.77
N THR A 35 14.49 -38.96 26.14
CA THR A 35 15.61 -39.58 26.85
C THR A 35 16.58 -38.46 27.24
N ALA A 36 16.60 -38.15 28.53
CA ALA A 36 17.64 -37.31 29.13
C ALA A 36 18.97 -38.09 29.11
N ALA A 37 19.96 -37.59 28.39
CA ALA A 37 21.34 -38.01 28.53
C ALA A 37 22.10 -36.88 29.23
N CYS A 38 22.38 -37.08 30.52
CA CYS A 38 23.41 -36.36 31.23
C CYS A 38 24.75 -36.59 30.53
N ASN A 39 25.44 -35.53 30.14
CA ASN A 39 26.87 -35.62 29.83
C ASN A 39 27.60 -34.46 30.52
N ASN A 40 28.05 -34.75 31.75
CA ASN A 40 29.19 -34.07 32.32
C ASN A 40 30.43 -34.59 31.61
N ASN A 41 31.13 -33.73 30.87
CA ASN A 41 32.58 -33.58 31.05
C ASN A 41 33.12 -32.42 30.22
N SER A 42 33.79 -31.54 30.95
CA SER A 42 34.66 -30.48 30.48
C SER A 42 35.78 -31.03 29.61
N LEU A 43 35.72 -30.75 28.31
CA LEU A 43 36.89 -30.65 27.45
C LEU A 43 36.64 -29.45 26.57
N LYS A 44 37.44 -28.40 26.75
CA LYS A 44 37.61 -27.32 25.79
C LYS A 44 38.21 -27.91 24.51
N SER A 45 37.39 -28.65 23.76
CA SER A 45 37.69 -28.97 22.37
C SER A 45 37.53 -27.65 21.62
N GLU A 46 38.63 -27.14 21.06
CA GLU A 46 38.50 -26.10 20.05
C GLU A 46 37.54 -26.61 18.97
N ASN A 47 36.51 -25.82 18.72
CA ASN A 47 35.43 -26.15 17.80
C ASN A 47 36.04 -26.65 16.45
N PRO A 48 35.78 -27.89 16.01
CA PRO A 48 36.36 -28.44 14.77
C PRO A 48 35.93 -27.65 13.52
N TYR A 49 34.92 -26.79 13.64
CA TYR A 49 34.45 -25.87 12.60
C TYR A 49 35.19 -24.52 12.59
N LYS A 50 36.18 -24.27 13.47
CA LYS A 50 36.99 -23.03 13.48
C LYS A 50 37.75 -22.79 12.17
N LYS A 51 38.04 -23.86 11.41
CA LYS A 51 38.65 -23.80 10.06
C LYS A 51 37.62 -23.63 8.92
N LEU A 52 36.33 -23.80 9.23
CA LEU A 52 35.20 -23.48 8.35
C LEU A 52 34.65 -22.07 8.63
N ILE A 53 35.32 -21.31 9.52
CA ILE A 53 35.14 -19.86 9.62
C ILE A 53 35.54 -19.32 8.26
N VAL A 54 34.49 -19.04 7.51
CA VAL A 54 34.43 -18.41 6.20
C VAL A 54 35.51 -17.32 6.14
N LYS A 55 36.30 -17.30 5.05
CA LYS A 55 37.18 -16.18 4.67
C LYS A 55 36.59 -14.91 5.24
N ASP A 56 37.29 -14.23 6.14
CA ASP A 56 36.83 -13.01 6.80
C ASP A 56 36.20 -12.09 5.74
N LYS A 57 34.88 -12.17 5.57
CA LYS A 57 34.17 -11.30 4.64
C LYS A 57 34.25 -9.95 5.30
N GLU A 58 35.07 -9.08 4.72
CA GLU A 58 35.30 -7.76 5.27
C GLU A 58 33.96 -7.04 5.41
N ILE A 59 33.61 -6.72 6.65
CA ILE A 59 32.41 -5.96 6.93
C ILE A 59 32.69 -4.51 6.55
N ASN A 60 31.85 -3.93 5.69
CA ASN A 60 31.93 -2.51 5.40
C ASN A 60 31.82 -1.68 6.70
N THR A 61 32.80 -0.82 6.95
CA THR A 61 32.89 -0.02 8.18
C THR A 61 31.65 0.82 8.43
N SER A 62 31.14 1.53 7.42
CA SER A 62 29.94 2.39 7.53
C SER A 62 28.69 1.57 7.85
N LEU A 63 28.55 0.35 7.30
CA LEU A 63 27.46 -0.57 7.66
C LEU A 63 27.56 -1.02 9.11
N LYS A 64 28.77 -1.34 9.58
CA LYS A 64 29.01 -1.74 10.98
C LYS A 64 28.68 -0.61 11.94
N GLU A 65 29.17 0.60 11.67
CA GLU A 65 28.88 1.80 12.45
C GLU A 65 27.39 2.09 12.51
N PHE A 66 26.69 1.98 11.37
CA PHE A 66 25.24 2.11 11.33
C PHE A 66 24.55 1.05 12.21
N SER A 67 24.90 -0.22 12.07
CA SER A 67 24.25 -1.27 12.85
C SER A 67 24.51 -1.16 14.36
N GLU A 68 25.72 -0.78 14.74
CA GLU A 68 26.09 -0.53 16.14
C GLU A 68 25.33 0.67 16.71
N LYS A 69 25.22 1.75 15.92
CA LYS A 69 24.45 2.94 16.29
C LYS A 69 22.98 2.64 16.53
N TYR A 70 22.33 1.77 15.74
CA TYR A 70 20.86 1.62 15.80
C TYR A 70 20.36 0.36 16.50
N PHE A 71 21.10 -0.76 16.45
CA PHE A 71 20.59 -2.06 16.90
C PHE A 71 21.40 -2.67 18.05
N PHE A 72 22.67 -2.28 18.23
CA PHE A 72 23.56 -2.94 19.20
C PHE A 72 24.12 -2.03 20.29
N LYS A 73 23.52 -0.85 20.52
CA LYS A 73 23.99 0.16 21.50
C LYS A 73 24.42 -0.40 22.87
N ASN A 74 23.79 -1.49 23.34
CA ASN A 74 24.05 -2.09 24.66
C ASN A 74 24.36 -3.59 24.63
N ALA A 75 24.66 -4.19 23.47
CA ALA A 75 24.78 -5.65 23.33
C ALA A 75 25.84 -6.09 22.30
N PRO A 76 27.13 -5.85 22.54
CA PRO A 76 28.21 -6.17 21.59
C PRO A 76 28.29 -7.67 21.26
N ASN A 77 27.95 -8.55 22.20
CA ASN A 77 27.94 -10.01 21.95
C ASN A 77 26.86 -10.41 20.93
N VAL A 78 25.74 -9.69 20.87
CA VAL A 78 24.64 -9.94 19.91
C VAL A 78 25.03 -9.47 18.50
N ALA A 79 25.90 -8.46 18.40
CA ALA A 79 26.36 -7.94 17.12
C ALA A 79 27.13 -8.99 16.31
N ASN A 80 28.04 -9.74 16.96
CA ASN A 80 28.82 -10.77 16.28
C ASN A 80 27.94 -11.90 15.72
N ASP A 81 26.98 -12.40 16.50
CA ASP A 81 26.03 -13.42 16.05
C ASP A 81 25.18 -12.91 14.89
N PHE A 82 24.76 -11.64 14.94
CA PHE A 82 24.05 -10.99 13.84
C PHE A 82 24.89 -10.93 12.57
N TYR A 83 26.13 -10.46 12.63
CA TYR A 83 27.00 -10.37 11.45
C TYR A 83 27.30 -11.75 10.87
N LEU A 84 27.59 -12.76 11.71
CA LEU A 84 27.83 -14.13 11.26
C LEU A 84 26.63 -14.69 10.50
N LYS A 85 25.40 -14.43 10.98
CA LYS A 85 24.16 -14.85 10.32
C LYS A 85 23.90 -14.11 9.01
N GLN A 86 24.19 -12.80 8.95
CA GLN A 86 23.90 -11.96 7.77
C GLN A 86 24.96 -12.10 6.66
N LEU A 87 26.21 -12.41 6.98
CA LEU A 87 27.29 -12.57 5.99
C LEU A 87 27.30 -13.97 5.35
N ASN A 88 26.68 -14.95 6.02
CA ASN A 88 26.63 -16.35 5.63
C ASN A 88 25.17 -16.83 5.52
N PRO A 89 24.35 -16.23 4.64
CA PRO A 89 23.02 -16.76 4.42
C PRO A 89 23.09 -18.19 3.85
N ASP A 90 21.98 -18.92 3.95
CA ASP A 90 21.82 -20.20 3.24
C ASP A 90 22.13 -19.99 1.74
N ASN A 91 22.91 -20.87 1.12
CA ASN A 91 23.23 -20.84 -0.31
C ASN A 91 21.97 -20.74 -1.20
N LYS A 92 20.82 -21.22 -0.71
CA LYS A 92 19.54 -21.14 -1.42
C LYS A 92 18.95 -19.73 -1.48
N ILE A 93 19.39 -18.80 -0.63
CA ILE A 93 18.82 -17.45 -0.54
C ILE A 93 18.81 -16.75 -1.89
N TYR A 94 19.90 -16.86 -2.66
CA TYR A 94 20.05 -16.19 -3.95
C TYR A 94 19.02 -16.71 -4.96
N SER A 95 18.91 -18.02 -5.09
CA SER A 95 17.93 -18.67 -5.95
C SER A 95 16.50 -18.37 -5.53
N GLU A 96 16.20 -18.38 -4.22
CA GLU A 96 14.86 -18.11 -3.70
C GLU A 96 14.47 -16.65 -3.95
N VAL A 97 15.42 -15.74 -3.83
CA VAL A 97 15.22 -14.33 -4.08
C VAL A 97 15.04 -14.04 -5.57
N ASN A 98 15.83 -14.66 -6.45
CA ASN A 98 15.67 -14.55 -7.90
C ASN A 98 14.31 -15.09 -8.38
N ILE A 99 13.89 -16.26 -7.87
CA ILE A 99 12.56 -16.81 -8.12
C ILE A 99 11.49 -15.84 -7.59
N SER A 100 11.68 -15.29 -6.39
CA SER A 100 10.71 -14.36 -5.81
C SER A 100 10.57 -13.08 -6.62
N LEU A 101 11.66 -12.50 -7.12
CA LEU A 101 11.64 -11.31 -7.97
C LEU A 101 11.02 -11.58 -9.35
N THR A 102 10.95 -12.85 -9.78
CA THR A 102 10.23 -13.24 -11.00
C THR A 102 8.71 -13.13 -10.81
N PHE A 103 8.20 -13.53 -9.64
CA PHE A 103 6.75 -13.55 -9.35
C PHE A 103 6.26 -12.32 -8.58
N ALA A 104 7.18 -11.57 -7.98
CA ALA A 104 6.98 -10.35 -7.23
C ALA A 104 8.13 -9.37 -7.49
N PRO A 105 8.27 -8.83 -8.71
CA PRO A 105 9.25 -7.78 -8.97
C PRO A 105 8.91 -6.52 -8.17
N LEU A 106 9.93 -5.93 -7.54
CA LEU A 106 9.77 -4.76 -6.67
C LEU A 106 9.30 -3.49 -7.41
N TYR A 107 9.59 -3.39 -8.71
CA TYR A 107 9.12 -2.30 -9.55
C TYR A 107 7.65 -2.42 -9.97
N ILE A 108 6.97 -3.51 -9.60
CA ILE A 108 5.53 -3.72 -9.85
C ILE A 108 4.77 -3.69 -8.51
N PRO A 109 4.09 -2.58 -8.19
CA PRO A 109 3.21 -2.54 -7.03
C PRO A 109 2.00 -3.44 -7.25
N LYS A 110 1.32 -3.85 -6.16
CA LYS A 110 0.10 -4.68 -6.21
C LYS A 110 0.25 -5.99 -7.01
N VAL A 111 1.46 -6.57 -7.05
CA VAL A 111 1.71 -7.76 -7.87
C VAL A 111 0.74 -8.92 -7.58
N VAL A 112 0.26 -9.04 -6.35
CA VAL A 112 -0.73 -10.06 -5.95
C VAL A 112 -2.11 -9.82 -6.57
N ASP A 113 -2.51 -8.56 -6.74
CA ASP A 113 -3.83 -8.19 -7.25
C ASP A 113 -3.92 -8.37 -8.78
N ILE A 114 -2.78 -8.21 -9.47
CA ILE A 114 -2.69 -8.38 -10.93
C ILE A 114 -2.23 -9.78 -11.35
N ALA A 115 -1.86 -10.64 -10.39
CA ALA A 115 -1.44 -12.00 -10.68
C ALA A 115 -2.62 -12.84 -11.16
N THR A 116 -2.39 -13.68 -12.17
CA THR A 116 -3.37 -14.69 -12.59
C THR A 116 -3.66 -15.67 -11.46
N GLU A 117 -4.82 -16.34 -11.50
CA GLU A 117 -5.18 -17.39 -10.52
C GLU A 117 -4.06 -18.44 -10.36
N PHE A 118 -3.42 -18.84 -11.46
CA PHE A 118 -2.32 -19.80 -11.46
C PHE A 118 -1.03 -19.29 -10.79
N THR A 119 -0.75 -17.99 -10.87
CA THR A 119 0.49 -17.39 -10.34
C THR A 119 0.29 -16.73 -8.97
N GLN A 120 -0.95 -16.47 -8.55
CA GLN A 120 -1.27 -15.71 -7.35
C GLN A 120 -0.62 -16.29 -6.09
N ARG A 121 -0.66 -17.62 -5.91
CA ARG A 121 -0.02 -18.29 -4.77
C ARG A 121 1.49 -18.07 -4.73
N GLN A 122 2.14 -18.07 -5.90
CA GLN A 122 3.59 -17.82 -5.98
C GLN A 122 3.89 -16.34 -5.73
N SER A 123 3.09 -15.42 -6.25
CA SER A 123 3.23 -13.99 -5.97
C SER A 123 3.08 -13.69 -4.48
N ILE A 124 2.09 -14.27 -3.78
CA ILE A 124 1.93 -14.11 -2.32
C ILE A 124 3.15 -14.63 -1.55
N ARG A 125 3.68 -15.80 -1.92
CA ARG A 125 4.88 -16.34 -1.28
C ARG A 125 6.09 -15.44 -1.53
N SER A 126 6.24 -14.98 -2.76
CA SER A 126 7.37 -14.19 -3.23
C SER A 126 7.39 -12.79 -2.59
N THR A 127 6.23 -12.14 -2.46
CA THR A 127 6.14 -10.86 -1.73
C THR A 127 6.58 -11.00 -0.29
N ARG A 128 6.16 -12.09 0.40
CA ARG A 128 6.59 -12.38 1.78
C ARG A 128 8.11 -12.57 1.88
N ILE A 129 8.71 -13.32 0.96
CA ILE A 129 10.16 -13.56 0.94
C ILE A 129 10.90 -12.23 0.75
N ILE A 130 10.51 -11.41 -0.21
CA ILE A 130 11.18 -10.13 -0.46
C ILE A 130 11.03 -9.18 0.72
N GLN A 131 9.84 -9.11 1.35
CA GLN A 131 9.64 -8.36 2.58
C GLN A 131 10.51 -8.90 3.73
N GLU A 132 10.66 -10.21 3.86
CA GLU A 132 11.54 -10.82 4.86
C GLU A 132 13.01 -10.43 4.63
N ILE A 133 13.47 -10.42 3.37
CA ILE A 133 14.82 -9.96 3.04
C ILE A 133 15.02 -8.50 3.41
N LEU A 134 14.10 -7.62 2.98
CA LEU A 134 14.23 -6.18 3.19
C LEU A 134 14.09 -5.74 4.65
N ASN A 135 13.37 -6.51 5.48
CA ASN A 135 13.18 -6.23 6.91
C ASN A 135 14.18 -6.94 7.81
N ASN A 136 14.49 -8.21 7.53
CA ASN A 136 15.25 -9.09 8.45
C ASN A 136 16.65 -9.42 7.93
N ASN A 137 16.85 -9.44 6.61
CA ASN A 137 18.16 -9.71 5.98
C ASN A 137 18.72 -8.47 5.28
N TRP A 138 18.41 -7.30 5.83
CA TRP A 138 18.77 -6.00 5.27
C TRP A 138 20.29 -5.81 5.21
N PHE A 139 21.02 -6.31 6.20
CA PHE A 139 22.48 -6.19 6.26
C PHE A 139 23.13 -7.04 5.18
N TRP A 140 22.64 -8.27 4.98
CA TRP A 140 23.03 -9.09 3.85
C TRP A 140 22.80 -8.37 2.52
N TYR A 141 21.61 -7.80 2.32
CA TYR A 141 21.30 -7.06 1.09
C TYR A 141 22.29 -5.90 0.86
N LEU A 142 22.52 -5.06 1.88
CA LEU A 142 23.46 -3.93 1.76
C LEU A 142 24.90 -4.38 1.59
N ASN A 143 25.30 -5.55 2.09
CA ASN A 143 26.64 -6.07 1.87
C ASN A 143 26.83 -6.67 0.46
N ASN A 144 25.73 -7.04 -0.21
CA ASN A 144 25.76 -7.71 -1.52
C ASN A 144 25.17 -6.83 -2.65
N TYR A 145 24.81 -5.57 -2.38
CA TYR A 145 24.10 -4.70 -3.32
C TYR A 145 24.75 -4.62 -4.73
N LYS A 146 26.06 -4.80 -4.80
CA LYS A 146 26.85 -4.82 -6.05
C LYS A 146 26.49 -5.97 -7.00
N SER A 147 26.09 -7.12 -6.45
CA SER A 147 25.72 -8.32 -7.23
C SER A 147 24.30 -8.24 -7.78
N PHE A 148 23.55 -7.19 -7.44
CA PHE A 148 22.21 -6.97 -7.92
C PHE A 148 22.21 -6.15 -9.21
N THR A 149 21.30 -6.53 -10.08
CA THR A 149 20.87 -5.74 -11.21
C THR A 149 19.69 -4.87 -10.78
N TYR A 150 19.73 -3.60 -11.15
CA TYR A 150 18.67 -2.66 -10.84
C TYR A 150 17.98 -2.21 -12.12
N ILE A 151 16.67 -2.00 -12.03
CA ILE A 151 15.81 -1.59 -13.12
C ILE A 151 15.39 -0.16 -12.82
N PHE A 152 15.67 0.76 -13.74
CA PHE A 152 15.18 2.14 -13.68
C PHE A 152 13.69 2.10 -13.40
N ASN A 153 13.21 2.92 -12.48
CA ASN A 153 11.83 2.91 -12.03
C ASN A 153 11.41 4.32 -11.64
N ASN A 154 11.22 5.26 -12.56
CA ASN A 154 10.70 6.60 -12.23
C ASN A 154 9.17 6.69 -12.35
N TRP A 155 8.45 5.58 -12.28
CA TRP A 155 7.00 5.54 -12.42
C TRP A 155 6.29 5.62 -11.07
N ARG A 156 5.04 6.09 -11.11
CA ARG A 156 4.10 6.00 -9.99
C ARG A 156 3.64 4.56 -9.76
N SER A 157 2.95 4.33 -8.65
CA SER A 157 2.42 2.99 -8.35
C SER A 157 1.31 2.50 -9.32
N ASP A 158 0.82 3.36 -10.19
CA ASP A 158 -0.15 3.05 -11.25
C ASP A 158 0.49 3.03 -12.65
N PHE A 159 1.82 2.96 -12.75
CA PHE A 159 2.60 3.00 -13.99
C PHE A 159 2.49 4.28 -14.82
N LYS A 160 1.83 5.33 -14.30
CA LYS A 160 1.75 6.60 -15.01
C LYS A 160 3.12 7.27 -15.12
N ASP A 161 3.49 7.67 -16.33
CA ASP A 161 4.65 8.50 -16.59
C ASP A 161 4.35 9.96 -16.19
N PHE A 162 5.33 10.63 -15.57
CA PHE A 162 5.24 12.03 -15.19
C PHE A 162 5.12 12.97 -16.39
N LYS A 163 5.60 12.53 -17.55
CA LYS A 163 5.62 13.34 -18.78
C LYS A 163 4.29 13.35 -19.52
N ASP A 164 3.36 12.46 -19.18
CA ASP A 164 2.13 12.28 -19.95
C ASP A 164 0.87 12.34 -19.05
N THR A 165 0.70 13.45 -18.33
CA THR A 165 -0.46 13.70 -17.45
C THR A 165 -1.80 13.73 -18.19
N ASN A 166 -1.79 13.88 -19.51
CA ASN A 166 -2.97 14.00 -20.35
C ASN A 166 -3.43 12.66 -20.95
N ASN A 167 -2.59 11.64 -20.95
CA ASN A 167 -2.92 10.36 -21.56
C ASN A 167 -3.70 9.49 -20.56
N LYS A 168 -4.97 9.25 -20.89
CA LYS A 168 -5.89 8.46 -20.05
C LYS A 168 -5.64 6.95 -20.16
N ASP A 169 -4.79 6.51 -21.09
CA ASP A 169 -4.61 5.11 -21.43
C ASP A 169 -3.40 4.48 -20.72
N ASN A 170 -3.63 3.99 -19.49
CA ASN A 170 -2.64 3.30 -18.67
C ASN A 170 -1.99 2.10 -19.39
N LEU A 171 -2.67 1.48 -20.36
CA LEU A 171 -2.17 0.31 -21.08
C LEU A 171 -0.97 0.65 -21.97
N LYS A 172 -0.94 1.85 -22.55
CA LYS A 172 0.14 2.31 -23.44
C LYS A 172 1.44 2.54 -22.68
N ASP A 173 1.36 3.16 -21.51
CA ASP A 173 2.52 3.43 -20.65
C ASP A 173 3.13 2.12 -20.13
N GLN A 174 2.26 1.20 -19.68
CA GLN A 174 2.67 -0.13 -19.25
C GLN A 174 3.37 -0.92 -20.39
N ASN A 175 2.83 -0.85 -21.61
CA ASN A 175 3.45 -1.49 -22.78
C ASN A 175 4.82 -0.89 -23.12
N THR A 176 4.96 0.43 -23.02
CA THR A 176 6.22 1.13 -23.26
C THR A 176 7.28 0.72 -22.23
N PHE A 177 6.91 0.70 -20.95
CA PHE A 177 7.74 0.20 -19.86
C PHE A 177 8.23 -1.23 -20.13
N ASN A 178 7.30 -2.13 -20.47
CA ASN A 178 7.61 -3.53 -20.76
C ASN A 178 8.59 -3.68 -21.95
N GLN A 179 8.45 -2.86 -22.99
CA GLN A 179 9.36 -2.87 -24.14
C GLN A 179 10.77 -2.39 -23.75
N LEU A 180 10.86 -1.32 -22.95
CA LEU A 180 12.15 -0.77 -22.50
C LEU A 180 12.91 -1.73 -21.57
N ILE A 181 12.20 -2.44 -20.69
CA ILE A 181 12.79 -3.52 -19.88
C ILE A 181 13.32 -4.65 -20.76
N LYS A 182 12.51 -5.15 -21.70
CA LYS A 182 12.93 -6.24 -22.60
C LYS A 182 14.17 -5.87 -23.41
N ALA A 183 14.30 -4.60 -23.81
CA ALA A 183 15.47 -4.09 -24.50
C ALA A 183 16.69 -3.85 -23.59
N LYS A 184 16.61 -4.15 -22.28
CA LYS A 184 17.64 -3.91 -21.25
C LYS A 184 18.11 -2.44 -21.14
N LYS A 185 17.37 -1.49 -21.71
CA LYS A 185 17.74 -0.06 -21.70
C LYS A 185 17.57 0.59 -20.32
N LEU A 186 16.85 -0.09 -19.43
CA LEU A 186 16.54 0.37 -18.08
C LEU A 186 17.44 -0.27 -17.02
N ILE A 187 18.38 -1.13 -17.41
CA ILE A 187 19.16 -1.92 -16.46
C ILE A 187 20.45 -1.19 -16.08
N LYS A 188 20.75 -1.11 -14.78
CA LYS A 188 22.00 -0.59 -14.23
C LYS A 188 22.58 -1.54 -13.17
N LYS A 189 23.91 -1.67 -13.14
CA LYS A 189 24.67 -2.31 -12.05
C LYS A 189 25.46 -1.25 -11.28
N PHE A 190 25.64 -1.46 -9.98
CA PHE A 190 26.44 -0.58 -9.11
C PHE A 190 27.72 -1.28 -8.61
N ALA A 191 28.31 -2.16 -9.43
CA ALA A 191 29.46 -3.00 -9.06
C ALA A 191 30.69 -2.20 -8.56
N ASN A 192 30.93 -1.02 -9.14
CA ASN A 192 32.09 -0.17 -8.80
C ASN A 192 31.79 0.89 -7.73
N TYR A 193 30.61 0.85 -7.11
CA TYR A 193 30.29 1.76 -6.01
C TYR A 193 30.72 1.12 -4.69
N ASN A 194 30.98 1.94 -3.66
CA ASN A 194 31.21 1.51 -2.28
C ASN A 194 30.30 2.31 -1.35
N ILE A 195 29.79 1.68 -0.29
CA ILE A 195 29.11 2.43 0.78
C ILE A 195 30.21 3.12 1.58
N VAL A 196 30.21 4.45 1.57
CA VAL A 196 31.25 5.28 2.20
C VAL A 196 30.78 5.95 3.48
N ASP A 197 29.48 6.24 3.59
CA ASP A 197 28.89 6.91 4.75
C ASP A 197 27.37 6.70 4.79
N PHE A 198 26.71 7.16 5.85
CA PHE A 198 25.26 7.29 5.94
C PHE A 198 24.86 8.66 6.51
N SER A 199 23.74 9.20 6.03
CA SER A 199 23.27 10.51 6.44
C SER A 199 22.87 10.56 7.91
N GLN A 200 22.72 11.77 8.45
CA GLN A 200 21.93 11.97 9.66
C GLN A 200 20.47 11.51 9.47
N GLU A 201 19.73 11.48 10.57
CA GLU A 201 18.32 11.09 10.57
C GLU A 201 17.43 12.27 10.21
N TYR A 202 16.49 12.02 9.31
CA TYR A 202 15.48 13.01 8.93
C TYR A 202 14.10 12.50 9.36
N PRO A 203 13.36 13.23 10.21
CA PRO A 203 12.03 12.81 10.63
C PRO A 203 11.06 12.89 9.45
N ILE A 204 10.22 11.86 9.30
CA ILE A 204 9.10 11.89 8.37
C ILE A 204 7.89 12.47 9.10
N ARG A 205 7.19 13.43 8.48
CA ARG A 205 6.01 14.05 9.09
C ARG A 205 4.95 13.00 9.37
N ARG A 206 4.43 13.02 10.61
CA ARG A 206 3.38 12.12 11.05
C ARG A 206 2.05 12.56 10.48
N ILE A 207 1.25 11.60 10.07
CA ILE A 207 -0.18 11.79 9.82
C ILE A 207 -1.00 11.17 10.96
N LYS A 208 -2.24 11.61 11.12
CA LYS A 208 -3.10 11.23 12.26
C LYS A 208 -3.29 9.72 12.41
N SER A 209 -3.30 8.98 11.30
CA SER A 209 -3.52 7.53 11.26
C SER A 209 -2.26 6.68 11.47
N ASP A 210 -1.10 7.30 11.72
CA ASP A 210 0.18 6.62 11.93
C ASP A 210 0.20 5.75 13.18
N LYS A 211 0.67 4.52 13.01
CA LYS A 211 0.74 3.50 14.06
C LYS A 211 2.13 3.37 14.64
N TYR A 212 3.16 3.64 13.85
CA TYR A 212 4.55 3.64 14.28
C TYR A 212 4.94 4.99 14.90
N GLN A 213 5.96 4.94 15.73
CA GLN A 213 6.57 6.08 16.39
C GLN A 213 7.96 6.34 15.78
N ASN A 214 8.40 7.60 15.86
CA ASN A 214 9.75 8.03 15.48
C ASN A 214 10.18 7.54 14.08
N LEU A 215 9.25 7.61 13.11
CA LEU A 215 9.55 7.31 11.71
C LEU A 215 10.56 8.33 11.17
N ARG A 216 11.71 7.82 10.75
CA ARG A 216 12.85 8.58 10.27
C ARG A 216 13.38 7.96 8.98
N LEU A 217 14.05 8.77 8.18
CA LEU A 217 14.73 8.38 6.96
C LEU A 217 16.24 8.61 7.11
N VAL A 218 17.02 7.65 6.64
CA VAL A 218 18.48 7.72 6.52
C VAL A 218 18.85 7.31 5.09
N PHE A 219 19.92 7.89 4.55
CA PHE A 219 20.45 7.54 3.24
C PHE A 219 21.85 6.95 3.40
N PHE A 220 22.09 5.74 2.90
CA PHE A 220 23.47 5.30 2.67
C PHE A 220 24.03 5.97 1.43
N LYS A 221 25.21 6.58 1.55
CA LYS A 221 25.94 7.18 0.44
C LYS A 221 26.83 6.14 -0.21
N LEU A 222 26.57 5.91 -1.49
CA LEU A 222 27.40 5.10 -2.36
C LEU A 222 28.26 6.03 -3.22
N GLU A 223 29.53 5.68 -3.37
CA GLU A 223 30.48 6.46 -4.17
C GLU A 223 31.36 5.52 -5.00
N ASN A 224 31.59 5.84 -6.27
CA ASN A 224 32.51 5.09 -7.13
C ASN A 224 33.87 5.81 -7.25
N ASP A 225 34.82 5.18 -7.94
CA ASP A 225 36.19 5.71 -8.11
C ASP A 225 36.26 7.05 -8.87
N VAL A 226 35.17 7.46 -9.51
CA VAL A 226 35.04 8.73 -10.27
C VAL A 226 34.17 9.75 -9.53
N HIS A 227 33.90 9.51 -8.24
CA HIS A 227 33.08 10.36 -7.37
C HIS A 227 31.62 10.55 -7.82
N ASN A 228 31.07 9.63 -8.60
CA ASN A 228 29.62 9.58 -8.83
C ASN A 228 28.94 9.07 -7.56
N ILE A 229 27.82 9.69 -7.21
CA ILE A 229 27.10 9.42 -5.96
C ILE A 229 25.78 8.71 -6.28
N ALA A 230 25.47 7.70 -5.47
CA ALA A 230 24.13 7.09 -5.42
C ALA A 230 23.68 6.94 -3.97
N LEU A 231 22.37 6.96 -3.72
CA LEU A 231 21.81 6.93 -2.36
C LEU A 231 20.85 5.75 -2.17
N ILE A 232 20.99 4.99 -1.08
CA ILE A 232 19.99 3.97 -0.69
C ILE A 232 19.14 4.54 0.45
N PRO A 233 17.84 4.78 0.25
CA PRO A 233 16.94 5.26 1.30
C PRO A 233 16.51 4.12 2.24
N VAL A 234 16.56 4.40 3.54
CA VAL A 234 16.31 3.45 4.63
C VAL A 234 15.39 4.08 5.66
N PHE A 235 14.28 3.42 5.95
CA PHE A 235 13.36 3.86 7.01
C PHE A 235 13.74 3.24 8.34
N LEU A 236 13.76 4.06 9.38
CA LEU A 236 13.91 3.67 10.78
C LEU A 236 12.62 4.01 11.54
N TYR A 237 12.10 3.09 12.34
CA TYR A 237 10.82 3.29 13.03
C TYR A 237 10.71 2.46 14.31
N GLN A 238 9.72 2.77 15.16
CA GLN A 238 9.41 2.04 16.39
C GLN A 238 7.95 1.59 16.36
N GLN A 239 7.67 0.31 16.65
CA GLN A 239 6.31 -0.22 16.57
C GLN A 239 5.57 -0.17 17.92
N ASN A 240 6.15 -0.72 18.98
CA ASN A 240 5.52 -0.81 20.32
C ASN A 240 6.54 -0.70 21.48
N SER A 241 7.84 -0.61 21.17
CA SER A 241 8.95 -0.56 22.12
C SER A 241 9.93 0.54 21.70
N ASN A 242 10.93 0.81 22.56
CA ASN A 242 12.04 1.68 22.19
C ASN A 242 12.99 1.06 21.14
N ASP A 243 12.74 -0.18 20.71
CA ASP A 243 13.60 -0.88 19.75
C ASP A 243 13.40 -0.29 18.36
N THR A 244 14.50 0.17 17.77
CA THR A 244 14.51 0.67 16.40
C THR A 244 14.39 -0.52 15.44
N LYS A 245 13.43 -0.44 14.53
CA LYS A 245 13.26 -1.32 13.38
C LYS A 245 13.71 -0.61 12.11
N ILE A 246 13.99 -1.40 11.08
CA ILE A 246 14.45 -0.94 9.78
C ILE A 246 13.59 -1.54 8.68
N LEU A 247 13.35 -0.74 7.65
CA LEU A 247 12.87 -1.19 6.35
C LEU A 247 13.82 -0.66 5.28
N LEU A 248 14.38 -1.56 4.48
CA LEU A 248 14.96 -1.22 3.19
C LEU A 248 13.89 -1.18 2.11
N THR A 249 14.02 -0.22 1.20
CA THR A 249 13.11 -0.09 0.06
C THR A 249 13.50 -0.98 -1.12
N GLY A 250 14.80 -1.30 -1.25
CA GLY A 250 15.32 -1.91 -2.47
C GLY A 250 15.50 -0.91 -3.61
N ASP A 251 15.40 0.40 -3.34
CA ASP A 251 15.68 1.47 -4.29
C ASP A 251 17.09 2.05 -4.15
N ILE A 252 17.61 2.56 -5.26
CA ILE A 252 18.84 3.37 -5.34
C ILE A 252 18.51 4.66 -6.12
N PHE A 253 18.87 5.80 -5.55
CA PHE A 253 18.80 7.11 -6.20
C PHE A 253 20.16 7.47 -6.77
N ASP A 254 20.29 7.37 -8.08
CA ASP A 254 21.51 7.65 -8.82
C ASP A 254 21.55 9.12 -9.23
N ILE A 255 22.61 9.82 -8.85
CA ILE A 255 22.80 11.24 -9.15
C ILE A 255 23.73 11.35 -10.35
N GLU A 256 23.24 11.92 -11.45
CA GLU A 256 23.97 11.89 -12.73
C GLU A 256 25.31 12.64 -12.73
N LYS A 257 25.38 13.74 -11.98
CA LYS A 257 26.59 14.56 -11.84
C LYS A 257 26.98 14.67 -10.37
N PRO A 258 28.28 14.75 -10.05
CA PRO A 258 28.76 15.03 -8.70
C PRO A 258 28.10 16.29 -8.10
N ILE A 259 27.87 16.28 -6.79
CA ILE A 259 27.27 17.40 -6.04
C ILE A 259 28.17 17.73 -4.85
N ASP A 260 28.61 18.98 -4.77
CA ASP A 260 29.56 19.43 -3.72
C ASP A 260 28.99 19.37 -2.29
N LYS A 261 27.67 19.50 -2.14
CA LYS A 261 26.96 19.55 -0.84
C LYS A 261 25.87 18.51 -0.78
N ILE A 262 26.26 17.25 -0.64
CA ILE A 262 25.32 16.12 -0.62
C ILE A 262 24.34 16.18 0.56
N GLU A 263 24.71 16.85 1.65
CA GLU A 263 23.88 17.04 2.85
C GLU A 263 22.59 17.82 2.55
N ASN A 264 22.67 18.78 1.61
CA ASN A 264 21.51 19.51 1.13
C ASN A 264 20.55 18.60 0.38
N ILE A 265 21.09 17.64 -0.39
CA ILE A 265 20.30 16.68 -1.17
C ILE A 265 19.56 15.73 -0.23
N TYR A 266 20.20 15.23 0.83
CA TYR A 266 19.52 14.41 1.84
C TYR A 266 18.31 15.11 2.45
N LYS A 267 18.49 16.38 2.84
CA LYS A 267 17.42 17.18 3.44
C LYS A 267 16.27 17.40 2.45
N ILE A 268 16.58 17.86 1.23
CA ILE A 268 15.56 18.11 0.21
C ILE A 268 14.81 16.82 -0.13
N LEU A 269 15.52 15.71 -0.33
CA LEU A 269 14.88 14.42 -0.60
C LEU A 269 13.96 14.00 0.55
N SER A 270 14.41 14.08 1.80
CA SER A 270 13.56 13.72 2.93
C SER A 270 12.33 14.61 3.07
N ASP A 271 12.50 15.93 2.91
CA ASP A 271 11.40 16.88 2.98
C ASP A 271 10.37 16.59 1.88
N GLU A 272 10.82 16.35 0.64
CA GLU A 272 9.91 16.06 -0.47
C GLU A 272 9.30 14.65 -0.39
N ILE A 273 9.99 13.66 0.18
CA ILE A 273 9.39 12.34 0.48
C ILE A 273 8.25 12.50 1.49
N SER A 274 8.47 13.32 2.52
CA SER A 274 7.43 13.64 3.51
C SER A 274 6.27 14.41 2.88
N ASN A 275 6.55 15.41 2.03
CA ASN A 275 5.51 16.18 1.35
C ASN A 275 4.73 15.31 0.36
N GLY A 276 5.41 14.44 -0.38
CA GLY A 276 4.77 13.53 -1.34
C GLY A 276 3.77 12.60 -0.68
N ARG A 277 4.09 12.13 0.53
CA ARG A 277 3.19 11.32 1.35
C ARG A 277 1.85 12.04 1.62
N GLU A 278 1.93 13.28 2.10
CA GLU A 278 0.74 14.10 2.38
C GLU A 278 0.00 14.49 1.11
N TYR A 279 0.74 14.81 0.05
CA TYR A 279 0.20 15.17 -1.25
C TYR A 279 -0.74 14.07 -1.78
N PHE A 280 -0.31 12.80 -1.79
CA PHE A 280 -1.16 11.72 -2.32
C PHE A 280 -2.34 11.37 -1.41
N LEU A 281 -2.20 11.53 -0.09
CA LEU A 281 -3.33 11.43 0.83
C LEU A 281 -4.36 12.52 0.54
N ASN A 282 -3.94 13.78 0.48
CA ASN A 282 -4.82 14.92 0.23
C ASN A 282 -5.46 14.84 -1.15
N LEU A 283 -4.71 14.49 -2.18
CA LEU A 283 -5.23 14.30 -3.53
C LEU A 283 -6.35 13.24 -3.56
N THR A 284 -6.19 12.16 -2.81
CA THR A 284 -7.22 11.11 -2.70
C THR A 284 -8.44 11.62 -1.94
N LEU A 285 -8.25 12.35 -0.84
CA LEU A 285 -9.34 12.92 -0.06
C LEU A 285 -10.12 13.99 -0.85
N GLU A 286 -9.44 14.85 -1.59
CA GLU A 286 -10.05 15.88 -2.45
C GLU A 286 -10.89 15.25 -3.56
N TYR A 287 -10.39 14.18 -4.20
CA TYR A 287 -11.14 13.46 -5.22
C TYR A 287 -12.43 12.85 -4.65
N GLN A 288 -12.35 12.23 -3.46
CA GLN A 288 -13.51 11.65 -2.79
C GLN A 288 -14.49 12.71 -2.32
N LYS A 289 -13.98 13.85 -1.83
CA LYS A 289 -14.80 14.99 -1.47
C LYS A 289 -15.57 15.52 -2.69
N LYS A 290 -14.91 15.62 -3.84
CA LYS A 290 -15.57 16.07 -5.07
C LYS A 290 -16.71 15.14 -5.49
N ILE A 291 -16.53 13.82 -5.40
CA ILE A 291 -17.60 12.85 -5.67
C ILE A 291 -18.76 13.06 -4.69
N HIS A 292 -18.46 13.17 -3.41
CA HIS A 292 -19.47 13.38 -2.38
C HIS A 292 -20.22 14.71 -2.55
N ASP A 293 -19.52 15.81 -2.84
CA ASP A 293 -20.12 17.12 -3.07
C ASP A 293 -21.07 17.10 -4.30
N GLN A 294 -20.76 16.28 -5.32
CA GLN A 294 -21.65 16.05 -6.46
C GLN A 294 -22.92 15.29 -6.04
N GLU A 295 -22.78 14.19 -5.32
CA GLU A 295 -23.92 13.42 -4.77
C GLU A 295 -24.84 14.30 -3.90
N VAL A 296 -24.24 15.10 -3.02
CA VAL A 296 -24.97 16.03 -2.14
C VAL A 296 -25.67 17.13 -2.94
N SER A 297 -25.04 17.65 -4.00
CA SER A 297 -25.67 18.65 -4.88
C SER A 297 -26.89 18.07 -5.59
N GLU A 298 -26.79 16.83 -6.09
CA GLU A 298 -27.89 16.14 -6.78
C GLU A 298 -29.06 15.87 -5.82
N LEU A 299 -28.78 15.40 -4.59
CA LEU A 299 -29.80 15.21 -3.55
C LEU A 299 -30.51 16.50 -3.17
N ASN A 300 -29.76 17.59 -2.98
CA ASN A 300 -30.34 18.90 -2.67
C ASN A 300 -31.23 19.43 -3.82
N GLU A 301 -30.85 19.20 -5.07
CA GLU A 301 -31.69 19.56 -6.22
C GLU A 301 -33.02 18.79 -6.21
N GLN A 302 -33.00 17.49 -5.90
CA GLN A 302 -34.21 16.67 -5.78
C GLN A 302 -35.10 17.11 -4.63
N ILE A 303 -34.52 17.38 -3.45
CA ILE A 303 -35.23 17.90 -2.27
C ILE A 303 -35.94 19.21 -2.60
N ASN A 304 -35.26 20.13 -3.29
CA ASN A 304 -35.84 21.42 -3.65
C ASN A 304 -36.98 21.27 -4.67
N LYS A 305 -36.84 20.39 -5.67
CA LYS A 305 -37.92 20.07 -6.62
C LYS A 305 -39.17 19.54 -5.91
N LEU A 306 -39.01 18.60 -4.97
CA LEU A 306 -40.14 18.06 -4.22
C LEU A 306 -40.79 19.10 -3.30
N LYS A 307 -40.01 19.98 -2.66
CA LYS A 307 -40.56 21.09 -1.87
C LYS A 307 -41.38 22.05 -2.73
N ASP A 308 -40.88 22.38 -3.93
CA ASP A 308 -41.57 23.25 -4.87
C ASP A 308 -42.87 22.60 -5.37
N GLU A 309 -42.85 21.30 -5.66
CA GLU A 309 -44.04 20.53 -6.06
C GLU A 309 -45.08 20.45 -4.94
N GLN A 310 -44.66 20.16 -3.70
CA GLN A 310 -45.54 20.18 -2.53
C GLN A 310 -46.15 21.57 -2.31
N SER A 311 -45.37 22.63 -2.49
CA SER A 311 -45.84 24.01 -2.39
C SER A 311 -46.90 24.32 -3.46
N LYS A 312 -46.66 23.93 -4.72
CA LYS A 312 -47.63 24.09 -5.82
C LYS A 312 -48.92 23.30 -5.57
N LYS A 313 -48.84 22.03 -5.20
CA LYS A 313 -50.01 21.21 -4.82
C LYS A 313 -50.81 21.87 -3.69
N THR A 314 -50.13 22.44 -2.70
CA THR A 314 -50.76 23.15 -1.57
C THR A 314 -51.49 24.43 -2.03
N GLN A 315 -50.86 25.23 -2.89
CA GLN A 315 -51.47 26.44 -3.46
C GLN A 315 -52.69 26.09 -4.34
N GLU A 316 -52.61 25.04 -5.15
CA GLU A 316 -53.73 24.57 -5.97
C GLU A 316 -54.92 24.11 -5.12
N MET A 317 -54.67 23.35 -4.05
CA MET A 317 -55.72 22.96 -3.09
C MET A 317 -56.37 24.18 -2.44
N GLN A 318 -55.59 25.17 -2.01
CA GLN A 318 -56.11 26.42 -1.43
C GLN A 318 -56.93 27.23 -2.44
N ASN A 319 -56.49 27.30 -3.70
CA ASN A 319 -57.22 27.99 -4.76
C ASN A 319 -58.54 27.29 -5.11
N ASN A 320 -58.57 25.96 -5.09
CA ASN A 320 -59.80 25.19 -5.30
C ASN A 320 -60.79 25.31 -4.13
N LEU A 321 -60.31 25.38 -2.89
CA LEU A 321 -61.15 25.66 -1.71
C LEU A 321 -61.77 27.07 -1.75
N ASN A 322 -61.08 28.03 -2.35
CA ASN A 322 -61.52 29.41 -2.46
C ASN A 322 -62.35 29.70 -3.72
N LYS A 323 -62.59 28.73 -4.60
CA LYS A 323 -63.54 28.90 -5.71
C LYS A 323 -64.94 29.00 -5.12
N PRO A 324 -65.63 30.15 -5.25
CA PRO A 324 -66.99 30.28 -4.74
C PRO A 324 -67.86 29.20 -5.38
N ASP A 325 -68.68 28.57 -4.56
CA ASP A 325 -69.65 27.52 -4.90
C ASP A 325 -70.72 28.09 -5.86
N GLN A 326 -70.33 28.37 -7.11
CA GLN A 326 -71.17 28.97 -8.13
C GLN A 326 -72.15 27.97 -8.76
N ASN A 327 -72.12 26.70 -8.34
CA ASN A 327 -73.06 25.66 -8.76
C ASN A 327 -74.20 25.38 -7.75
N LYS A 328 -74.49 26.31 -6.84
CA LYS A 328 -75.78 26.35 -6.13
C LYS A 328 -76.77 27.28 -6.82
N LYS A 329 -77.08 27.01 -8.08
CA LYS A 329 -78.35 27.45 -8.67
C LYS A 329 -78.76 26.51 -9.80
N ASP A 330 -80.00 26.05 -9.67
CA ASP A 330 -80.83 25.39 -10.66
C ASP A 330 -80.58 23.88 -10.89
N ILE A 331 -81.11 23.08 -9.95
CA ILE A 331 -81.70 21.78 -10.31
C ILE A 331 -83.15 21.79 -9.81
N ASN A 332 -84.03 22.18 -10.74
CA ASN A 332 -85.39 21.67 -10.82
C ASN A 332 -85.40 20.59 -11.91
N ASP A 333 -86.05 19.48 -11.60
CA ASP A 333 -86.73 18.52 -12.50
C ASP A 333 -86.01 18.07 -13.78
N SER A 334 -85.57 16.81 -13.80
CA SER A 334 -86.11 15.82 -14.75
C SER A 334 -85.48 14.44 -14.52
N ASP A 335 -86.37 13.45 -14.49
CA ASP A 335 -86.09 12.03 -14.73
C ASP A 335 -85.40 11.84 -16.08
N ASP A 336 -84.40 10.96 -16.15
CA ASP A 336 -84.40 9.78 -17.04
C ASP A 336 -82.99 9.22 -17.32
N GLU A 337 -82.98 7.89 -17.43
CA GLU A 337 -82.04 7.01 -18.12
C GLU A 337 -80.66 6.73 -17.50
N ALA A 338 -80.55 5.47 -17.05
CA ALA A 338 -79.33 4.79 -16.66
C ALA A 338 -78.63 4.22 -17.91
N ASP A 339 -77.43 4.71 -18.20
CA ASP A 339 -76.48 4.08 -19.12
C ASP A 339 -75.22 3.67 -18.35
N ASP A 340 -74.96 2.36 -18.36
CA ASP A 340 -73.77 1.68 -17.83
C ASP A 340 -72.55 2.01 -18.71
N GLU A 341 -71.79 3.06 -18.37
CA GLU A 341 -70.41 3.22 -18.85
C GLU A 341 -69.44 2.52 -17.90
N LYS A 342 -68.80 1.47 -18.41
CA LYS A 342 -67.71 0.76 -17.75
C LYS A 342 -66.49 1.68 -17.70
N GLU A 343 -66.17 2.17 -16.50
CA GLU A 343 -64.89 2.82 -16.21
C GLU A 343 -63.77 1.79 -16.36
N ASP A 344 -62.94 1.97 -17.39
CA ASP A 344 -61.65 1.30 -17.49
C ASP A 344 -60.78 1.81 -16.34
N GLU A 345 -60.57 0.98 -15.31
CA GLU A 345 -59.58 1.18 -14.26
C GLU A 345 -58.19 1.31 -14.92
N GLU A 346 -57.80 2.53 -15.25
CA GLU A 346 -56.42 2.86 -15.57
C GLU A 346 -55.55 2.46 -14.38
N ASN A 347 -54.86 1.33 -14.55
CA ASN A 347 -53.79 0.86 -13.68
C ASN A 347 -52.71 1.96 -13.64
N THR A 348 -52.84 2.89 -12.70
CA THR A 348 -51.77 3.80 -12.33
C THR A 348 -50.69 2.94 -11.69
N ASP A 349 -49.61 2.68 -12.42
CA ASP A 349 -48.40 2.06 -11.86
C ASP A 349 -48.02 2.83 -10.59
N ASP A 350 -48.23 2.21 -9.43
CA ASP A 350 -47.83 2.70 -8.11
C ASP A 350 -46.30 2.73 -8.03
N PHE A 351 -45.68 3.73 -8.64
CA PHE A 351 -44.30 4.05 -8.36
C PHE A 351 -44.22 4.57 -6.92
N PRO A 352 -43.35 4.01 -6.07
CA PRO A 352 -43.21 4.50 -4.72
C PRO A 352 -42.80 5.99 -4.76
N GLU A 353 -43.67 6.86 -4.24
CA GLU A 353 -43.42 8.30 -4.17
C GLU A 353 -42.31 8.53 -3.14
N VAL A 354 -41.12 8.89 -3.63
CA VAL A 354 -39.98 9.21 -2.77
C VAL A 354 -40.36 10.42 -1.91
N THR A 355 -40.25 10.27 -0.59
CA THR A 355 -40.68 11.31 0.34
C THR A 355 -39.56 12.29 0.66
N LEU A 356 -39.94 13.50 1.10
CA LEU A 356 -38.99 14.52 1.55
C LEU A 356 -38.16 14.04 2.77
N GLU A 357 -38.78 13.24 3.64
CA GLU A 357 -38.14 12.65 4.81
C GLU A 357 -37.05 11.66 4.39
N GLU A 358 -37.35 10.76 3.45
CA GLU A 358 -36.39 9.80 2.90
C GLU A 358 -35.16 10.50 2.29
N LEU A 359 -35.34 11.55 1.49
CA LEU A 359 -34.20 12.28 0.92
C LEU A 359 -33.39 13.06 1.96
N THR A 360 -34.05 13.56 3.01
CA THR A 360 -33.35 14.28 4.09
C THR A 360 -32.53 13.31 4.93
N GLU A 361 -33.06 12.12 5.21
CA GLU A 361 -32.32 11.03 5.85
C GLU A 361 -31.16 10.57 4.97
N GLU A 362 -31.37 10.41 3.66
CA GLU A 362 -30.32 10.06 2.70
C GLU A 362 -29.19 11.09 2.65
N LEU A 363 -29.51 12.38 2.73
CA LEU A 363 -28.52 13.45 2.80
C LEU A 363 -27.66 13.36 4.07
N GLN A 364 -28.30 13.18 5.23
CA GLN A 364 -27.59 13.03 6.51
C GLN A 364 -26.72 11.76 6.54
N ASP A 365 -27.23 10.67 6.00
CA ASP A 365 -26.48 9.43 5.82
C ASP A 365 -25.28 9.62 4.88
N SER A 366 -25.44 10.42 3.81
CA SER A 366 -24.36 10.76 2.89
C SER A 366 -23.19 11.44 3.60
N GLU A 367 -23.45 12.43 4.45
CA GLU A 367 -22.40 13.13 5.21
C GLU A 367 -21.67 12.18 6.18
N ASN A 368 -22.42 11.33 6.89
CA ASN A 368 -21.85 10.30 7.76
C ASN A 368 -20.99 9.28 6.99
N ARG A 369 -21.43 8.91 5.77
CA ARG A 369 -20.65 8.04 4.87
C ARG A 369 -19.33 8.71 4.49
N PHE A 370 -19.32 10.01 4.19
CA PHE A 370 -18.09 10.71 3.82
C PHE A 370 -17.05 10.73 4.94
N GLU A 371 -17.43 11.04 6.18
CA GLU A 371 -16.48 11.02 7.31
C GLU A 371 -15.92 9.61 7.58
N LYS A 372 -16.74 8.57 7.40
CA LYS A 372 -16.28 7.18 7.46
C LYS A 372 -15.29 6.86 6.32
N VAL A 373 -15.58 7.33 5.11
CA VAL A 373 -14.70 7.17 3.93
C VAL A 373 -13.36 7.87 4.17
N LYS A 374 -13.36 9.11 4.65
CA LYS A 374 -12.15 9.86 5.01
C LYS A 374 -11.30 9.12 6.04
N SER A 375 -11.91 8.65 7.13
CA SER A 375 -11.21 7.85 8.15
C SER A 375 -10.61 6.57 7.56
N ASN A 376 -11.36 5.85 6.70
CA ASN A 376 -10.85 4.67 6.02
C ASN A 376 -9.65 5.00 5.11
N PHE A 377 -9.68 6.11 4.37
CA PHE A 377 -8.56 6.53 3.54
C PHE A 377 -7.34 6.90 4.39
N GLU A 378 -7.51 7.68 5.45
CA GLU A 378 -6.40 7.99 6.37
C GLU A 378 -5.73 6.70 6.86
N THR A 379 -6.50 5.65 7.22
CA THR A 379 -5.91 4.36 7.64
C THR A 379 -5.20 3.58 6.52
N ARG A 380 -5.54 3.81 5.25
CA ARG A 380 -4.87 3.20 4.08
C ARG A 380 -3.58 3.92 3.67
N PHE A 381 -3.32 5.12 4.19
CA PHE A 381 -2.11 5.93 3.93
C PHE A 381 -1.19 6.06 5.16
N ASN A 382 -1.48 5.31 6.23
CA ASN A 382 -0.62 5.29 7.41
C ASN A 382 0.78 4.73 7.12
N ASP A 383 1.67 4.89 8.08
CA ASP A 383 3.04 4.42 8.02
C ASP A 383 3.17 2.91 7.79
N VAL A 384 2.23 2.08 8.26
CA VAL A 384 2.19 0.64 7.93
C VAL A 384 2.04 0.42 6.43
N ALA A 385 1.15 1.17 5.77
CA ALA A 385 0.97 1.10 4.32
C ALA A 385 2.19 1.69 3.58
N LEU A 386 2.71 2.83 4.05
CA LEU A 386 3.92 3.46 3.51
C LEU A 386 5.11 2.50 3.48
N LEU A 387 5.31 1.76 4.58
CA LEU A 387 6.42 0.83 4.77
C LEU A 387 6.17 -0.56 4.17
N ASN A 388 5.00 -0.80 3.56
CA ASN A 388 4.72 -2.05 2.87
C ASN A 388 5.06 -1.92 1.37
N VAL A 389 6.20 -2.50 0.98
CA VAL A 389 6.80 -2.42 -0.35
C VAL A 389 5.85 -2.71 -1.53
N TYR A 390 4.87 -3.61 -1.36
CA TYR A 390 3.93 -3.98 -2.44
C TYR A 390 2.56 -3.29 -2.34
N ASN A 391 2.38 -2.41 -1.35
CA ASN A 391 1.16 -1.62 -1.21
C ASN A 391 1.13 -0.49 -2.26
N GLU A 392 -0.05 -0.17 -2.78
CA GLU A 392 -0.23 0.97 -3.71
C GLU A 392 0.14 2.32 -3.12
N ASN A 393 -0.03 2.47 -1.80
CA ASN A 393 0.23 3.68 -1.03
C ASN A 393 1.57 3.57 -0.28
N SER A 394 2.47 2.71 -0.77
CA SER A 394 3.82 2.61 -0.25
C SER A 394 4.65 3.87 -0.52
N TYR A 395 5.88 3.88 -0.03
CA TYR A 395 6.86 4.93 -0.29
C TYR A 395 7.10 5.21 -1.79
N ILE A 396 6.72 4.32 -2.71
CA ILE A 396 6.94 4.46 -4.17
C ILE A 396 6.39 5.78 -4.69
N ASN A 397 5.18 6.16 -4.25
CA ASN A 397 4.56 7.41 -4.67
C ASN A 397 5.28 8.63 -4.08
N SER A 398 5.64 8.58 -2.79
CA SER A 398 6.43 9.62 -2.14
C SER A 398 7.81 9.81 -2.80
N PHE A 399 8.48 8.71 -3.17
CA PHE A 399 9.77 8.73 -3.86
C PHE A 399 9.65 9.34 -5.25
N TYR A 400 8.61 8.94 -5.98
CA TYR A 400 8.30 9.52 -7.28
C TYR A 400 8.11 11.04 -7.19
N TYR A 401 7.29 11.51 -6.24
CA TYR A 401 7.04 12.92 -6.02
C TYR A 401 8.34 13.67 -5.67
N ALA A 402 9.14 13.11 -4.76
CA ALA A 402 10.40 13.71 -4.33
C ALA A 402 11.40 13.86 -5.46
N ILE A 403 11.55 12.83 -6.30
CA ILE A 403 12.45 12.84 -7.45
C ILE A 403 11.98 13.85 -8.51
N SER A 404 10.67 13.94 -8.75
CA SER A 404 10.13 14.97 -9.65
C SER A 404 10.48 16.37 -9.14
N LYS A 405 10.21 16.65 -7.86
CA LYS A 405 10.42 17.98 -7.27
C LYS A 405 11.88 18.38 -7.15
N ILE A 406 12.77 17.44 -6.85
CA ILE A 406 14.20 17.76 -6.80
C ILE A 406 14.77 17.96 -8.21
N ASN A 407 14.33 17.20 -9.20
CA ASN A 407 14.78 17.37 -10.59
C ASN A 407 14.34 18.72 -11.18
N GLU A 408 13.15 19.22 -10.83
CA GLU A 408 12.72 20.59 -11.15
C GLU A 408 13.70 21.65 -10.58
N LYS A 409 14.28 21.37 -9.41
CA LYS A 409 15.22 22.29 -8.71
C LYS A 409 16.66 22.17 -9.21
N LEU A 410 17.08 20.98 -9.66
CA LEU A 410 18.48 20.66 -9.95
C LEU A 410 19.00 21.15 -11.31
N LYS A 411 18.14 21.69 -12.20
CA LYS A 411 18.42 22.29 -13.53
C LYS A 411 19.39 21.52 -14.44
N ASP A 412 20.66 21.45 -14.08
CA ASP A 412 21.75 20.80 -14.81
C ASP A 412 22.08 19.40 -14.30
N ASN A 413 21.39 18.90 -13.29
CA ASN A 413 21.58 17.55 -12.74
C ASN A 413 20.23 16.84 -12.60
N SER A 414 20.25 15.51 -12.56
CA SER A 414 19.04 14.74 -12.30
C SER A 414 19.31 13.53 -11.41
N ILE A 415 18.28 13.17 -10.67
CA ILE A 415 18.21 11.97 -9.86
C ILE A 415 17.32 10.95 -10.57
N LYS A 416 17.84 9.74 -10.68
CA LYS A 416 17.15 8.59 -11.27
C LYS A 416 16.92 7.53 -10.20
N ARG A 417 15.70 7.03 -10.07
CA ARG A 417 15.38 5.88 -9.21
C ARG A 417 15.64 4.61 -9.98
N TYR A 418 16.35 3.69 -9.35
CA TYR A 418 16.47 2.32 -9.79
C TYR A 418 16.00 1.39 -8.67
N THR A 419 15.11 0.47 -8.99
CA THR A 419 14.59 -0.51 -8.05
C THR A 419 15.25 -1.85 -8.31
N TRP A 420 15.48 -2.60 -7.25
CA TRP A 420 16.09 -3.91 -7.31
C TRP A 420 15.34 -4.87 -8.27
N GLY A 421 16.09 -5.41 -9.23
CA GLY A 421 15.64 -6.32 -10.28
C GLY A 421 15.94 -7.80 -10.01
N TYR A 422 17.16 -8.28 -10.30
CA TYR A 422 17.57 -9.69 -10.10
C TYR A 422 19.02 -9.76 -9.61
N ILE A 423 19.46 -10.91 -9.11
CA ILE A 423 20.82 -11.17 -8.64
C ILE A 423 21.62 -11.90 -9.72
N ASP A 424 22.81 -11.41 -10.04
CA ASP A 424 23.77 -12.13 -10.87
C ASP A 424 24.55 -13.15 -10.02
N GLU A 425 24.09 -14.40 -10.04
CA GLU A 425 24.69 -15.50 -9.24
C GLU A 425 26.15 -15.81 -9.62
N LYS A 426 26.64 -15.34 -10.78
CA LYS A 426 28.03 -15.56 -11.21
C LYS A 426 29.04 -14.61 -10.55
N GLU A 427 28.56 -13.51 -9.97
CA GLU A 427 29.39 -12.47 -9.34
C GLU A 427 29.51 -12.65 -7.81
N ILE A 428 28.98 -13.74 -7.26
CA ILE A 428 28.99 -14.11 -5.82
C ILE A 428 29.87 -15.34 -5.63
#